data_AF-A0A3B4AF22-F1
#
_entry.id   AF-A0A3B4AF22-F1
#
_cell.length_a   1.000
_cell.length_b   1.000
_cell.length_c   1.000
_cell.angle_alpha   90.00
_cell.angle_beta   90.00
_cell.angle_gamma   90.00
#
_symmetry.space_group_name_H-M   'P 1'
#
loop_
_entity.id
_entity.type
_entity.pdbx_description
1 polymer ?
#
loop_
_entity_poly.entity_id
_entity_poly.type
_entity_poly.pdbx_seq_one_letter_code
_entity_poly.pdbx_strand_id
1 'polypeptide(L)'
;DMDTVFKEGLLYLQAKTWRKIWMSLYKPSSTGVGRLELYTVADNIAAVHDNKKTGRPKSQARKVVRLSDCLSVTAAPKESCPTDCEAFYLNTTSATYTLASPTTQDLINALCVLAFQVTTSLLPGNWEE
;
A
#
# COMPACT_ATOMS: atom_id res chain seq x y z
N ASP A 1 17.82 -3.09 12.55
CA ASP A 1 16.65 -2.20 12.63
C ASP A 1 15.41 -3.00 12.23
N MET A 2 14.30 -2.89 12.96
CA MET A 2 13.11 -3.74 12.75
C MET A 2 12.18 -3.09 11.72
N ASP A 3 11.47 -3.91 10.96
CA ASP A 3 10.45 -3.42 10.03
C ASP A 3 9.40 -2.57 10.75
N THR A 4 9.35 -1.27 10.43
CA THR A 4 8.41 -0.33 11.04
C THR A 4 7.21 -0.12 10.13
N VAL A 5 6.01 -0.38 10.65
CA VAL A 5 4.74 -0.08 9.96
C VAL A 5 4.58 1.44 9.87
N PHE A 6 4.41 1.94 8.66
CA PHE A 6 4.12 3.34 8.39
C PHE A 6 2.62 3.64 8.40
N LYS A 7 1.84 2.76 7.75
CA LYS A 7 0.39 2.88 7.65
C LYS A 7 -0.22 1.50 7.45
N GLU A 8 -1.37 1.27 8.05
CA GLU A 8 -2.14 0.05 7.82
C GLU A 8 -3.63 0.35 7.88
N GLY A 9 -4.42 -0.54 7.30
CA GLY A 9 -5.87 -0.40 7.31
C GLY A 9 -6.57 -1.21 6.24
N LEU A 10 -7.89 -1.07 6.23
CA LEU A 10 -8.76 -1.70 5.24
C LEU A 10 -8.80 -0.88 3.95
N LEU A 11 -8.77 -1.57 2.82
CA LEU A 11 -9.03 -1.02 1.50
C LEU A 11 -9.70 -2.06 0.62
N TYR A 12 -9.97 -1.69 -0.63
CA TYR A 12 -10.49 -2.59 -1.64
C TYR A 12 -9.47 -2.81 -2.75
N LEU A 13 -9.41 -4.04 -3.27
CA LEU A 13 -8.63 -4.42 -4.44
C LEU A 13 -9.58 -4.90 -5.53
N GLN A 14 -9.41 -4.39 -6.74
CA GLN A 14 -10.14 -4.86 -7.92
C GLN A 14 -9.43 -6.09 -8.47
N ALA A 15 -10.17 -7.19 -8.61
CA ALA A 15 -9.76 -8.33 -9.43
C ALA A 15 -10.82 -8.52 -10.52
N LYS A 16 -11.66 -9.55 -10.41
CA LYS A 16 -12.92 -9.63 -11.19
C LYS A 16 -14.03 -8.76 -10.59
N THR A 17 -14.00 -8.60 -9.27
CA THR A 17 -14.89 -7.76 -8.47
C THR A 17 -14.07 -7.05 -7.39
N TRP A 18 -14.63 -6.00 -6.81
CA TRP A 18 -14.04 -5.32 -5.66
C TRP A 18 -14.13 -6.20 -4.42
N ARG A 19 -12.97 -6.47 -3.78
CA ARG A 19 -12.89 -7.25 -2.55
C ARG A 19 -12.18 -6.47 -1.46
N LYS A 20 -12.63 -6.65 -0.22
CA LYS A 20 -12.03 -6.02 0.95
C LYS A 20 -10.73 -6.74 1.32
N ILE A 21 -9.68 -5.97 1.56
CA ILE A 21 -8.36 -6.46 1.94
C ILE A 21 -7.79 -5.62 3.08
N TRP A 22 -6.84 -6.18 3.81
CA TRP A 22 -6.02 -5.44 4.76
C TRP A 22 -4.67 -5.08 4.11
N MET A 23 -4.19 -3.88 4.37
CA MET A 23 -2.91 -3.36 3.91
C MET A 23 -2.01 -3.09 5.10
N SER A 24 -0.73 -3.41 4.94
CA SER A 24 0.34 -2.90 5.81
C SER A 24 1.48 -2.35 4.96
N LEU A 25 1.75 -1.07 5.08
CA LEU A 25 2.83 -0.35 4.41
C LEU A 25 4.00 -0.19 5.39
N TYR A 26 5.17 -0.65 4.99
CA TYR A 26 6.39 -0.66 5.80
C TYR A 26 7.42 0.32 5.24
N LYS A 27 8.06 1.09 6.13
CA LYS A 27 9.19 1.94 5.76
C LYS A 27 10.39 1.08 5.33
N PRO A 28 11.26 1.59 4.44
CA PRO A 28 12.62 1.08 4.32
C PRO A 28 13.32 1.13 5.68
N SER A 29 14.18 0.13 5.95
CA SER A 29 15.04 0.07 7.13
C SER A 29 16.50 -0.02 6.70
N SER A 30 17.45 0.09 7.64
CA SER A 30 18.88 -0.01 7.31
C SER A 30 19.30 -1.32 6.65
N THR A 31 18.50 -2.38 6.78
CA THR A 31 18.77 -3.70 6.22
C THR A 31 17.66 -4.20 5.29
N GLY A 32 16.63 -3.39 5.01
CA GLY A 32 15.42 -3.84 4.34
C GLY A 32 14.78 -2.79 3.44
N VAL A 33 14.19 -3.23 2.34
CA VAL A 33 13.45 -2.34 1.44
C VAL A 33 12.05 -2.04 1.97
N GLY A 34 11.56 -0.84 1.69
CA GLY A 34 10.16 -0.50 1.93
C GLY A 34 9.25 -1.43 1.13
N ARG A 35 8.12 -1.82 1.71
CA ARG A 35 7.19 -2.77 1.08
C ARG A 35 5.75 -2.50 1.46
N LEU A 36 4.85 -2.82 0.54
CA LEU A 36 3.42 -2.89 0.75
C LEU A 36 2.99 -4.35 0.80
N GLU A 37 2.31 -4.74 1.87
CA GLU A 37 1.75 -6.07 2.04
C GLU A 37 0.22 -6.00 1.98
N LEU A 38 -0.38 -6.81 1.11
CA LEU A 38 -1.81 -6.93 0.88
C LEU A 38 -2.30 -8.30 1.33
N TYR A 39 -3.29 -8.31 2.21
CA TYR A 39 -3.86 -9.50 2.83
C TYR A 39 -5.33 -9.62 2.46
N THR A 40 -5.73 -10.75 1.89
CA THR A 40 -7.15 -11.00 1.65
C THR A 40 -7.86 -11.18 2.98
N VAL A 41 -8.94 -10.43 3.22
CA VAL A 41 -9.80 -10.66 4.39
C VAL A 41 -10.77 -11.77 3.99
N ALA A 42 -10.69 -12.93 4.66
CA ALA A 42 -11.69 -13.97 4.45
C ALA A 42 -13.05 -13.52 4.99
N ASP A 43 -14.14 -13.82 4.28
CA ASP A 43 -15.52 -13.43 4.61
C ASP A 43 -16.07 -14.03 5.92
N ASN A 44 -15.23 -14.72 6.72
CA ASN A 44 -15.62 -15.24 8.03
C ASN A 44 -15.62 -14.12 9.08
N ILE A 45 -16.81 -13.54 9.26
CA ILE A 45 -17.21 -12.47 10.20
C ILE A 45 -16.92 -12.76 11.70
N ALA A 46 -16.24 -13.85 12.05
CA ALA A 46 -16.05 -14.28 13.44
C ALA A 46 -14.64 -14.09 14.03
N ALA A 47 -13.64 -13.62 13.28
CA ALA A 47 -12.26 -13.55 13.78
C ALA A 47 -11.77 -12.15 14.18
N VAL A 48 -12.58 -11.10 14.01
CA VAL A 48 -12.13 -9.72 14.27
C VAL A 48 -12.32 -9.30 15.73
N HIS A 49 -13.10 -10.04 16.53
CA HIS A 49 -13.50 -9.57 17.87
C HIS A 49 -12.83 -10.26 19.06
N ASP A 50 -11.95 -11.24 18.87
CA ASP A 50 -11.31 -11.93 20.01
C ASP A 50 -9.88 -12.38 19.75
N ASN A 51 -9.00 -11.44 19.37
CA ASN A 51 -7.57 -11.69 19.56
C ASN A 51 -6.85 -10.41 19.99
N LYS A 52 -7.15 -10.00 21.22
CA LYS A 52 -6.35 -9.10 22.05
C LYS A 52 -5.00 -9.77 22.35
N LYS A 53 -4.12 -9.84 21.34
CA LYS A 53 -2.67 -10.05 21.33
C LYS A 53 -2.26 -10.41 19.89
N THR A 54 -1.51 -9.52 19.24
CA THR A 54 -0.77 -9.75 17.96
C THR A 54 -1.61 -10.12 16.72
N GLY A 55 -2.71 -9.43 16.45
CA GLY A 55 -3.67 -9.73 15.38
C GLY A 55 -3.20 -9.46 13.94
N ARG A 56 -2.15 -10.16 13.47
CA ARG A 56 -1.98 -10.41 12.03
C ARG A 56 -3.00 -11.49 11.64
N PRO A 57 -3.84 -11.29 10.62
CA PRO A 57 -4.79 -12.31 10.19
C PRO A 57 -4.03 -13.60 9.83
N LYS A 58 -4.38 -14.70 10.51
CA LYS A 58 -3.84 -16.04 10.25
C LYS A 58 -4.43 -16.57 8.93
N SER A 59 -3.61 -16.50 7.87
CA SER A 59 -3.74 -17.18 6.56
C SER A 59 -4.75 -16.64 5.55
N GLN A 60 -4.25 -16.27 4.36
CA GLN A 60 -4.67 -16.72 3.00
C GLN A 60 -4.39 -15.61 1.95
N ALA A 61 -3.57 -15.95 0.95
CA ALA A 61 -3.07 -15.08 -0.14
C ALA A 61 -2.51 -13.72 0.32
N ARG A 62 -1.23 -13.73 0.74
CA ARG A 62 -0.42 -12.52 0.98
C ARG A 62 0.26 -12.10 -0.31
N LYS A 63 0.03 -10.87 -0.75
CA LYS A 63 0.82 -10.27 -1.84
C LYS A 63 1.75 -9.22 -1.27
N VAL A 64 3.03 -9.29 -1.65
CA VAL A 64 4.04 -8.33 -1.22
C VAL A 64 4.53 -7.58 -2.45
N VAL A 65 4.47 -6.26 -2.38
CA VAL A 65 5.00 -5.34 -3.39
C VAL A 65 6.18 -4.61 -2.76
N ARG A 66 7.37 -4.71 -3.36
CA ARG A 66 8.50 -3.89 -2.94
C ARG A 66 8.28 -2.48 -3.48
N LEU A 67 8.49 -1.47 -2.65
CA LEU A 67 8.31 -0.09 -3.08
C LEU A 67 9.34 0.34 -4.13
N SER A 68 10.50 -0.33 -4.17
CA SER A 68 11.49 -0.21 -5.25
C SER A 68 10.95 -0.62 -6.63
N ASP A 69 9.95 -1.50 -6.65
CA ASP A 69 9.35 -2.01 -7.89
C ASP A 69 8.19 -1.13 -8.34
N CYS A 70 7.83 -0.11 -7.55
CA CYS A 70 6.77 0.84 -7.87
C CYS A 70 7.23 1.79 -8.97
N LEU A 71 6.51 1.80 -10.08
CA LEU A 71 6.76 2.68 -11.23
C LEU A 71 5.96 3.98 -11.11
N SER A 72 4.71 3.90 -10.64
CA SER A 72 3.86 5.08 -10.43
C SER A 72 2.71 4.78 -9.46
N VAL A 73 2.22 5.83 -8.80
CA VAL A 73 0.98 5.79 -8.03
C VAL A 73 0.10 6.96 -8.48
N THR A 74 -1.09 6.67 -8.99
CA THR A 74 -1.93 7.68 -9.67
C THR A 74 -3.41 7.50 -9.34
N ALA A 75 -4.15 8.59 -9.16
CA ALA A 75 -5.60 8.54 -9.03
C ALA A 75 -6.26 7.91 -10.26
N ALA A 76 -7.38 7.21 -10.05
CA ALA A 76 -8.11 6.47 -11.09
C ALA A 76 -9.61 6.84 -11.08
N PRO A 77 -9.99 8.11 -11.37
CA PRO A 77 -11.37 8.59 -11.25
C PRO A 77 -12.35 7.92 -12.24
N LYS A 78 -11.84 7.20 -13.24
CA LYS A 78 -12.64 6.49 -14.25
C LYS A 78 -13.02 5.06 -13.82
N GLU A 79 -12.42 4.55 -12.76
CA GLU A 79 -12.71 3.21 -12.27
C GLU A 79 -13.99 3.20 -11.44
N SER A 80 -14.82 2.19 -11.65
CA SER A 80 -15.91 1.89 -10.71
C SER A 80 -15.30 1.64 -9.34
N CYS A 81 -15.87 2.13 -8.25
CA CYS A 81 -15.37 1.83 -6.91
C CYS A 81 -16.53 1.67 -5.92
N PRO A 82 -16.30 1.05 -4.75
CA PRO A 82 -17.29 1.00 -3.68
C PRO A 82 -17.72 2.41 -3.25
N THR A 83 -18.93 2.53 -2.69
CA THR A 83 -19.47 3.80 -2.19
C THR A 83 -18.50 4.47 -1.22
N ASP A 84 -18.43 5.81 -1.29
CA ASP A 84 -17.55 6.66 -0.45
C ASP A 84 -16.05 6.35 -0.55
N CYS A 85 -15.62 5.67 -1.62
CA CYS A 85 -14.22 5.44 -1.93
C CYS A 85 -13.84 6.15 -3.23
N GLU A 86 -12.54 6.42 -3.37
CA GLU A 86 -11.94 6.79 -4.65
C GLU A 86 -10.95 5.70 -5.06
N ALA A 87 -10.82 5.44 -6.36
CA ALA A 87 -9.87 4.46 -6.86
C ALA A 87 -8.52 5.09 -7.22
N PHE A 88 -7.46 4.29 -7.14
CA PHE A 88 -6.12 4.64 -7.59
C PHE A 88 -5.38 3.41 -8.14
N TYR A 89 -4.42 3.65 -9.02
CA TYR A 89 -3.53 2.64 -9.55
C TYR A 89 -2.20 2.66 -8.81
N LEU A 90 -1.71 1.46 -8.50
CA LEU A 90 -0.33 1.20 -8.13
C LEU A 90 0.30 0.37 -9.25
N ASN A 91 1.11 1.03 -10.07
CA ASN A 91 1.83 0.38 -11.16
C ASN A 91 3.17 -0.11 -10.64
N THR A 92 3.47 -1.38 -10.86
CA THR A 92 4.74 -2.00 -10.50
C THR A 92 5.38 -2.64 -11.72
N THR A 93 6.66 -3.00 -11.64
CA THR A 93 7.37 -3.72 -12.70
C THR A 93 6.71 -5.05 -13.09
N SER A 94 5.95 -5.67 -12.18
CA SER A 94 5.33 -6.98 -12.39
C SER A 94 3.83 -6.93 -12.70
N ALA A 95 3.12 -5.93 -12.20
CA ALA A 95 1.67 -5.81 -12.31
C ALA A 95 1.16 -4.40 -11.99
N THR A 96 -0.03 -4.09 -12.50
CA THR A 96 -0.84 -2.96 -12.05
C THR A 96 -1.90 -3.43 -11.07
N TYR A 97 -2.02 -2.74 -9.93
CA TYR A 97 -3.06 -2.94 -8.94
C TYR A 97 -4.05 -1.78 -8.99
N THR A 98 -5.33 -2.09 -9.07
CA THR A 98 -6.39 -1.09 -8.87
C THR A 98 -6.94 -1.23 -7.46
N LEU A 99 -6.79 -0.15 -6.68
CA LEU A 99 -7.09 -0.10 -5.26
C LEU A 99 -8.11 1.01 -5.00
N ALA A 100 -8.93 0.89 -3.95
CA ALA A 100 -9.87 1.93 -3.57
C ALA A 100 -9.96 2.09 -2.05
N SER A 101 -10.08 3.34 -1.59
CA SER A 101 -10.19 3.69 -0.17
C SER A 101 -10.97 4.99 0.01
N PRO A 102 -11.59 5.22 1.19
CA PRO A 102 -12.09 6.54 1.57
C PRO A 102 -10.98 7.59 1.77
N THR A 103 -9.73 7.15 1.95
CA THR A 103 -8.56 8.02 2.19
C THR A 103 -7.52 7.87 1.08
N THR A 104 -7.98 7.82 -0.18
CA THR A 104 -7.12 7.55 -1.33
C THR A 104 -5.98 8.54 -1.47
N GLN A 105 -6.22 9.83 -1.30
CA GLN A 105 -5.15 10.83 -1.39
C GLN A 105 -4.06 10.61 -0.32
N ASP A 106 -4.43 10.25 0.90
CA ASP A 106 -3.47 9.95 1.98
C ASP A 106 -2.64 8.70 1.66
N LEU A 107 -3.27 7.68 1.05
CA LEU A 107 -2.58 6.47 0.62
C LEU A 107 -1.62 6.73 -0.52
N ILE A 108 -2.03 7.51 -1.52
CA ILE A 108 -1.16 7.93 -2.63
C ILE A 108 0.04 8.68 -2.08
N ASN A 109 -0.18 9.67 -1.21
CA ASN A 109 0.90 10.45 -0.60
C ASN A 109 1.86 9.56 0.20
N ALA A 110 1.33 8.66 1.02
CA ALA A 110 2.13 7.73 1.82
C ALA A 110 2.98 6.78 0.95
N LEU A 111 2.40 6.22 -0.12
CA LEU A 111 3.11 5.37 -1.06
C LEU A 111 4.19 6.14 -1.81
N CYS A 112 3.88 7.34 -2.30
CA CYS A 112 4.83 8.19 -3.03
C CYS A 112 6.04 8.56 -2.17
N VAL A 113 5.81 8.98 -0.92
CA VAL A 113 6.89 9.34 0.02
C VAL A 113 7.83 8.18 0.30
N LEU A 114 7.35 6.93 0.28
CA LEU A 114 8.18 5.76 0.56
C LEU A 114 8.77 5.10 -0.70
N ALA A 115 8.09 5.17 -1.84
CA ALA A 115 8.52 4.56 -3.10
C ALA A 115 9.44 5.46 -3.92
N PHE A 116 9.23 6.78 -3.90
CA PHE A 116 9.95 7.75 -4.73
C PHE A 116 10.79 8.68 -3.87
N GLN A 117 11.50 8.14 -2.87
CA GLN A 117 12.45 8.93 -2.10
C GLN A 117 13.53 9.46 -3.04
N VAL A 118 13.41 10.73 -3.43
CA VAL A 118 14.45 11.46 -4.14
C VAL A 118 15.65 11.45 -3.21
N THR A 119 16.67 10.65 -3.54
CA THR A 119 17.91 10.70 -2.80
C THR A 119 18.49 12.09 -3.08
N THR A 120 18.50 12.95 -2.08
CA THR A 120 19.00 14.33 -2.18
C THR A 120 20.42 14.40 -2.76
N SER A 121 21.16 13.28 -2.74
CA SER A 121 22.48 13.12 -3.38
C SER A 121 22.48 13.14 -4.91
N LEU A 122 21.32 13.07 -5.58
CA LEU A 122 21.20 13.19 -7.04
C LEU A 122 20.77 14.59 -7.50
N LEU A 123 20.48 15.51 -6.56
CA LEU A 123 20.43 16.92 -6.91
C LEU A 123 21.87 17.37 -7.15
N PRO A 124 22.24 17.84 -8.36
CA PRO A 124 23.54 18.46 -8.55
C PRO A 124 23.64 19.61 -7.53
N GLY A 125 24.64 19.50 -6.65
CA GLY A 125 24.91 20.52 -5.65
C GLY A 125 25.25 21.85 -6.30
N ASN A 126 24.85 22.91 -5.59
CA ASN A 126 25.31 24.30 -5.70
C ASN A 126 25.00 25.04 -7.02
N TRP A 127 23.92 25.82 -6.98
CA TRP A 127 23.95 27.16 -7.55
C TRP A 127 24.33 28.10 -6.42
N GLU A 128 25.63 28.22 -6.16
CA GLU A 128 26.16 29.39 -5.44
C GLU A 128 26.13 30.56 -6.43
N GLU A 129 25.30 31.57 -6.15
CA GLU A 129 25.45 32.94 -6.63
C GLU A 129 26.01 33.79 -5.49
#